data_AF-A0A9E5UQX5-F1
#
_entry.id   AF-A0A9E5UQX5-F1
#
_cell.length_a   1.000
_cell.length_b   1.000
_cell.length_c   1.000
_cell.angle_alpha   90.00
_cell.angle_beta   90.00
_cell.angle_gamma   90.00
#
_symmetry.space_group_name_H-M   'P 1'
#
loop_
_entity.id
_entity.type
_entity.pdbx_description
1 polymer ?
#
loop_
_entity_poly.entity_id
_entity_poly.type
_entity_poly.pdbx_seq_one_letter_code
_entity_poly.pdbx_strand_id
1 'polypeptide(L)'
;MSETPTLAISLRQVVGKQVKQLRNQGLVPGIIYGPTQQTNVNVQVPWFDLRPVLLHAGGTEMIALQLDGQTINVLVRDVHRHPVRGDVLHIDFYAVDVHTKVRITVPITVLETESTRKRLGANIFPLLSAIEVESLPAEIPPAYRSRSAPDQGSR
;
A
#
# COMPACT_ATOMS: atom_id res chain seq x y z
N MET A 1 -2.65 14.64 14.44
CA MET A 1 -3.86 14.66 13.59
C MET A 1 -3.39 14.18 12.23
N SER A 2 -3.73 12.95 11.84
CA SER A 2 -3.31 12.39 10.56
C SER A 2 -4.10 13.08 9.45
N GLU A 3 -3.42 13.90 8.65
CA GLU A 3 -4.02 14.50 7.47
C GLU A 3 -4.25 13.39 6.44
N THR A 4 -5.51 12.99 6.23
CA THR A 4 -5.85 12.00 5.21
C THR A 4 -5.71 12.66 3.83
N PRO A 5 -4.75 12.25 2.98
CA PRO A 5 -4.61 12.83 1.66
C PRO A 5 -5.85 12.55 0.83
N THR A 6 -6.37 13.59 0.17
CA THR A 6 -7.54 13.47 -0.72
C THR A 6 -7.06 13.40 -2.17
N LEU A 7 -7.58 12.43 -2.93
CA LEU A 7 -7.20 12.17 -4.31
C LEU A 7 -8.43 12.15 -5.21
N ALA A 8 -8.46 13.02 -6.21
CA ALA A 8 -9.51 13.03 -7.22
C ALA A 8 -9.30 11.88 -8.21
N ILE A 9 -10.35 11.11 -8.46
CA ILE A 9 -10.31 9.95 -9.35
C ILE A 9 -11.48 9.99 -10.34
N SER A 10 -11.34 9.30 -11.46
CA SER A 10 -12.41 9.21 -12.47
C SER A 10 -12.77 7.78 -12.76
N LEU A 11 -14.05 7.54 -13.08
CA LEU A 11 -14.51 6.24 -13.57
C LEU A 11 -13.79 5.87 -14.86
N ARG A 12 -13.38 4.60 -14.96
CA ARG A 12 -12.74 4.06 -16.15
C ARG A 12 -13.74 3.25 -16.96
N GLN A 13 -14.14 3.77 -18.12
CA GLN A 13 -14.97 3.02 -19.08
C GLN A 13 -14.14 2.12 -20.02
N VAL A 14 -12.84 2.42 -20.17
CA VAL A 14 -11.95 1.69 -21.08
C VAL A 14 -11.39 0.44 -20.42
N VAL A 15 -11.56 -0.72 -21.06
CA VAL A 15 -11.11 -2.04 -20.55
C VAL A 15 -10.30 -2.77 -21.62
N GLY A 16 -9.35 -3.63 -21.24
CA GLY A 16 -8.57 -4.47 -22.17
C GLY A 16 -7.34 -3.79 -22.80
N LYS A 17 -7.04 -4.07 -24.08
CA LYS A 17 -5.80 -3.65 -24.76
C LYS A 17 -5.59 -2.13 -24.81
N GLN A 18 -6.66 -1.33 -24.72
CA GLN A 18 -6.60 0.13 -24.77
C GLN A 18 -6.05 0.78 -23.48
N VAL A 19 -5.94 0.01 -22.38
CA VAL A 19 -5.36 0.49 -21.11
C VAL A 19 -3.90 0.93 -21.27
N LYS A 20 -3.19 0.40 -22.27
CA LYS A 20 -1.82 0.83 -22.59
C LYS A 20 -1.77 2.30 -23.04
N GLN A 21 -2.80 2.80 -23.72
CA GLN A 21 -2.87 4.20 -24.15
C GLN A 21 -3.07 5.15 -22.97
N LEU A 22 -3.87 4.75 -21.97
CA LEU A 22 -4.06 5.53 -20.74
C LEU A 22 -2.72 5.74 -20.01
N ARG A 23 -1.90 4.70 -19.89
CA ARG A 23 -0.56 4.82 -19.28
C ARG A 23 0.35 5.78 -20.04
N ASN A 24 0.27 5.78 -21.37
CA ASN A 24 1.02 6.74 -22.20
C ASN A 24 0.52 8.18 -22.02
N GLN A 25 -0.74 8.38 -21.62
CA GLN A 25 -1.32 9.67 -21.29
C GLN A 25 -1.07 10.09 -19.83
N GLY A 26 -0.27 9.31 -19.08
CA GLY A 26 0.02 9.59 -17.67
C GLY A 26 -1.11 9.19 -16.71
N LEU A 27 -2.08 8.39 -17.16
CA LEU A 27 -3.16 7.84 -16.33
C LEU A 27 -2.83 6.43 -15.86
N VAL A 28 -2.95 6.20 -14.56
CA VAL A 28 -2.77 4.90 -13.93
C VAL A 28 -4.14 4.25 -13.74
N PRO A 29 -4.37 3.06 -14.31
CA PRO A 29 -5.59 2.30 -14.06
C PRO A 29 -5.57 1.71 -12.65
N GLY A 30 -6.73 1.65 -12.02
CA GLY A 30 -6.90 0.96 -10.75
C GLY A 30 -8.30 0.38 -10.58
N ILE A 31 -8.50 -0.23 -9.42
CA ILE A 31 -9.78 -0.80 -9.01
C ILE A 31 -10.05 -0.42 -7.56
N ILE A 32 -11.31 -0.13 -7.24
CA ILE A 32 -11.80 0.02 -5.88
C ILE A 32 -12.71 -1.17 -5.58
N TYR A 33 -12.43 -1.85 -4.49
CA TYR A 33 -13.24 -2.97 -3.99
C TYR A 33 -13.17 -3.01 -2.47
N GLY A 34 -14.13 -3.64 -1.82
CA GLY A 34 -14.11 -3.78 -0.35
C GLY A 34 -15.51 -3.84 0.25
N PRO A 35 -15.62 -4.04 1.58
CA PRO A 35 -16.90 -4.19 2.26
C PRO A 35 -17.83 -2.97 2.10
N THR A 36 -17.27 -1.76 2.03
CA THR A 36 -18.04 -0.52 1.80
C THR A 36 -18.36 -0.27 0.32
N GLN A 37 -17.84 -1.09 -0.60
CA GLN A 37 -18.18 -1.02 -2.03
C GLN A 37 -18.75 -2.34 -2.52
N GLN A 38 -20.09 -2.37 -2.69
CA GLN A 38 -20.85 -3.56 -3.08
C GLN A 38 -20.48 -4.09 -4.48
N THR A 39 -19.91 -3.24 -5.34
CA THR A 39 -19.43 -3.63 -6.67
C THR A 39 -18.04 -3.09 -6.91
N ASN A 40 -17.21 -3.88 -7.59
CA ASN A 40 -15.86 -3.47 -7.93
C ASN A 40 -15.91 -2.35 -8.98
N VAL A 41 -15.32 -1.21 -8.65
CA VAL A 41 -15.32 -0.02 -9.53
C VAL A 41 -13.96 0.11 -10.19
N ASN A 42 -13.95 0.09 -11.52
CA ASN A 42 -12.75 0.39 -12.28
C ASN A 42 -12.54 1.90 -12.34
N VAL A 43 -11.37 2.35 -11.91
CA VAL A 43 -11.02 3.76 -11.82
C VAL A 43 -9.72 4.05 -12.56
N GLN A 44 -9.50 5.33 -12.83
CA GLN A 44 -8.26 5.83 -13.38
C GLN A 44 -7.85 7.08 -12.62
N VAL A 45 -6.55 7.23 -12.41
CA VAL A 45 -5.96 8.30 -11.61
C VAL A 45 -4.76 8.88 -12.35
N PRO A 46 -4.62 10.21 -12.43
CA PRO A 46 -3.38 10.81 -12.93
C PRO A 46 -2.17 10.38 -12.09
N TRP A 47 -1.11 9.93 -12.77
CA TRP A 47 0.14 9.54 -12.11
C TRP A 47 0.73 10.67 -11.26
N PHE A 48 0.60 11.91 -11.75
CA PHE A 48 1.15 13.09 -11.07
C PHE A 48 0.53 13.30 -9.69
N ASP A 49 -0.77 13.02 -9.54
CA ASP A 49 -1.50 13.13 -8.28
C ASP A 49 -1.28 11.89 -7.40
N LEU A 50 -1.15 10.72 -8.02
CA LEU A 50 -0.94 9.45 -7.31
C LEU A 50 0.47 9.33 -6.71
N ARG A 51 1.50 9.83 -7.40
CA ARG A 51 2.90 9.72 -6.98
C ARG A 51 3.18 10.26 -5.57
N PRO A 52 2.78 11.50 -5.19
CA PRO A 52 3.03 12.01 -3.84
C PRO A 52 2.29 11.18 -2.79
N VAL A 53 1.07 10.72 -3.09
CA VAL A 53 0.30 9.88 -2.17
C VAL A 53 1.00 8.54 -1.95
N LEU A 54 1.51 7.88 -2.99
CA LEU A 54 2.27 6.64 -2.85
C LEU A 54 3.59 6.78 -2.09
N LEU A 55 4.22 7.96 -2.16
CA LEU A 55 5.47 8.23 -1.43
C LEU A 55 5.22 8.47 0.06
N HIS A 56 4.08 9.07 0.42
CA HIS A 56 3.72 9.33 1.82
C HIS A 56 3.01 8.14 2.47
N ALA A 57 2.07 7.50 1.75
CA ALA A 57 1.11 6.56 2.32
C ALA A 57 1.64 5.15 2.66
N GLY A 58 2.89 4.82 2.34
CA GLY A 58 3.58 3.61 2.83
C GLY A 58 2.89 2.25 2.63
N GLY A 59 1.82 2.16 1.83
CA GLY A 59 0.96 0.97 1.70
C GLY A 59 0.02 0.70 2.89
N THR A 60 0.06 1.51 3.93
CA THR A 60 -0.69 1.29 5.18
C THR A 60 -1.56 2.48 5.60
N GLU A 61 -1.39 3.64 4.98
CA GLU A 61 -2.18 4.82 5.31
C GLU A 61 -3.50 4.87 4.54
N MET A 62 -4.48 5.50 5.19
CA MET A 62 -5.81 5.75 4.63
C MET A 62 -5.78 6.96 3.71
N ILE A 63 -6.51 6.86 2.59
CA ILE A 63 -6.63 7.90 1.57
C ILE A 63 -8.12 8.14 1.32
N ALA A 64 -8.50 9.40 1.14
CA ALA A 64 -9.85 9.76 0.73
C ALA A 64 -9.89 9.90 -0.80
N LEU A 65 -10.59 8.99 -1.50
CA LEU A 65 -10.81 9.11 -2.93
C LEU A 65 -12.09 9.91 -3.20
N GLN A 66 -12.04 10.89 -4.08
CA GLN A 66 -13.24 11.56 -4.59
C GLN A 66 -13.63 11.00 -5.95
N LEU A 67 -14.80 10.37 -6.01
CA LEU A 67 -15.40 9.80 -7.21
C LEU A 67 -16.79 10.40 -7.40
N ASP A 68 -17.01 11.14 -8.49
CA ASP A 68 -18.30 11.75 -8.85
C ASP A 68 -18.99 12.51 -7.69
N GLY A 69 -18.19 13.23 -6.89
CA GLY A 69 -18.66 13.99 -5.72
C GLY A 69 -18.86 13.18 -4.43
N GLN A 70 -18.66 11.86 -4.48
CA GLN A 70 -18.65 11.01 -3.29
C GLN A 70 -17.22 10.83 -2.77
N THR A 71 -17.05 10.92 -1.46
CA THR A 71 -15.77 10.63 -0.80
C THR A 71 -15.78 9.19 -0.30
N ILE A 72 -14.78 8.40 -0.69
CA ILE A 72 -14.62 7.00 -0.33
C ILE A 72 -13.28 6.85 0.40
N ASN A 73 -13.31 6.37 1.64
CA ASN A 73 -12.10 6.04 2.37
C ASN A 73 -11.54 4.70 1.90
N VAL A 74 -10.28 4.70 1.49
CA VAL A 74 -9.60 3.51 0.97
C VAL A 74 -8.22 3.34 1.60
N LEU A 75 -7.71 2.12 1.54
CA LEU A 75 -6.31 1.79 1.76
C LEU A 75 -5.69 1.35 0.43
N VAL A 76 -4.40 1.65 0.22
CA VAL A 76 -3.66 1.07 -0.91
C VAL A 76 -3.34 -0.37 -0.55
N ARG A 77 -3.97 -1.33 -1.23
CA ARG A 77 -3.73 -2.75 -0.96
C ARG A 77 -2.48 -3.25 -1.65
N ASP A 78 -2.35 -2.91 -2.93
CA ASP A 78 -1.24 -3.36 -3.76
C ASP A 78 -0.96 -2.36 -4.89
N VAL A 79 0.30 -2.30 -5.30
CA VAL A 79 0.78 -1.43 -6.39
C VAL A 79 1.63 -2.27 -7.33
N HIS A 80 1.08 -2.60 -8.49
CA HIS A 80 1.79 -3.37 -9.48
C HIS A 80 2.73 -2.46 -10.26
N ARG A 81 4.03 -2.72 -10.17
CA ARG A 81 5.06 -1.97 -10.88
C ARG A 81 5.69 -2.80 -11.98
N HIS A 82 6.09 -2.13 -13.05
CA HIS A 82 6.87 -2.77 -14.10
C HIS A 82 8.25 -3.14 -13.53
N PRO A 83 8.69 -4.43 -13.61
CA PRO A 83 9.90 -4.89 -12.91
C PRO A 83 11.19 -4.21 -13.37
N VAL A 84 11.27 -3.83 -14.65
CA VAL A 84 12.43 -3.14 -15.22
C VAL A 84 12.31 -1.61 -15.19
N ARG A 85 11.17 -1.05 -15.64
CA ARG A 85 10.98 0.40 -15.79
C ARG A 85 10.58 1.11 -14.50
N GLY A 86 10.01 0.38 -13.54
CA GLY A 86 9.47 0.95 -12.30
C GLY A 86 8.11 1.64 -12.44
N ASP A 87 7.58 1.79 -13.66
CA ASP A 87 6.28 2.41 -13.94
C ASP A 87 5.14 1.70 -13.20
N VAL A 88 4.22 2.45 -12.60
CA VAL A 88 3.02 1.86 -11.98
C VAL A 88 2.05 1.41 -13.07
N LEU A 89 1.78 0.11 -13.10
CA LEU A 89 0.94 -0.55 -14.10
C LEU A 89 -0.53 -0.63 -13.67
N HIS A 90 -0.75 -0.83 -12.38
CA HIS A 90 -2.06 -0.97 -11.75
C HIS A 90 -1.99 -0.63 -10.26
N ILE A 91 -3.09 -0.12 -9.72
CA ILE A 91 -3.24 0.10 -8.27
C ILE A 91 -4.55 -0.48 -7.75
N ASP A 92 -4.46 -1.12 -6.60
CA ASP A 92 -5.57 -1.77 -5.93
C ASP A 92 -5.95 -0.95 -4.69
N PHE A 93 -7.14 -0.36 -4.70
CA PHE A 93 -7.71 0.37 -3.58
C PHE A 93 -8.72 -0.50 -2.85
N TYR A 94 -8.51 -0.66 -1.55
CA TYR A 94 -9.43 -1.39 -0.68
C TYR A 94 -10.31 -0.40 0.09
N ALA A 95 -11.59 -0.32 -0.27
CA ALA A 95 -12.58 0.52 0.39
C ALA A 95 -12.87 -0.03 1.79
N VAL A 96 -12.70 0.83 2.80
CA VAL A 96 -12.84 0.43 4.21
C VAL A 96 -13.84 1.32 4.92
N ASP A 97 -14.51 0.74 5.91
CA ASP A 97 -15.24 1.50 6.92
C ASP A 97 -14.29 1.75 8.09
N VAL A 98 -14.25 2.99 8.57
CA VAL A 98 -13.45 3.41 9.74
C VAL A 98 -13.83 2.61 10.99
N HIS A 99 -15.07 2.11 11.06
CA HIS A 99 -15.57 1.34 12.19
C HIS A 99 -15.41 -0.18 12.06
N THR A 100 -14.99 -0.69 10.90
CA THR A 100 -14.88 -2.13 10.67
C THR A 100 -13.42 -2.56 10.72
N LYS A 101 -13.14 -3.69 11.39
CA LYS A 101 -11.80 -4.28 11.42
C LYS A 101 -11.40 -4.75 10.03
N VAL A 102 -10.17 -4.45 9.62
CA VAL A 102 -9.62 -4.82 8.32
C VAL A 102 -8.37 -5.65 8.53
N ARG A 103 -8.25 -6.74 7.76
CA ARG A 103 -7.03 -7.53 7.67
C ARG A 103 -6.11 -6.93 6.64
N ILE A 104 -4.97 -6.43 7.07
CA ILE A 104 -3.96 -5.83 6.21
C ILE A 104 -2.61 -6.54 6.37
N THR A 105 -1.80 -6.49 5.33
CA THR A 105 -0.47 -7.07 5.33
C THR A 105 0.53 -5.95 5.63
N VAL A 106 1.12 -5.97 6.83
CA VAL A 106 2.10 -4.96 7.26
C VAL A 106 3.51 -5.51 7.00
N PRO A 107 4.38 -4.75 6.31
CA PRO A 107 5.75 -5.18 6.08
C PRO A 107 6.55 -5.23 7.40
N ILE A 108 7.40 -6.25 7.54
CA ILE A 108 8.35 -6.35 8.66
C ILE A 108 9.62 -5.61 8.27
N THR A 109 10.00 -4.61 9.07
CA THR A 109 11.31 -3.97 8.94
C THR A 109 12.23 -4.51 10.03
N VAL A 110 13.25 -5.27 9.64
CA VAL A 110 14.29 -5.75 10.56
C VAL A 110 15.30 -4.63 10.78
N LEU A 111 15.43 -4.18 12.03
CA LEU A 111 16.48 -3.24 12.40
C LEU A 111 17.77 -4.03 12.64
N GLU A 112 18.72 -3.96 11.71
CA GLU A 112 20.05 -4.49 11.94
C GLU A 112 20.80 -3.61 12.96
N THR A 113 21.19 -4.19 14.09
CA THR A 113 22.18 -3.55 14.96
C THR A 113 23.58 -3.78 14.36
N GLU A 114 24.41 -2.74 14.30
CA GLU A 114 25.81 -2.76 13.83
C GLU A 114 26.64 -3.94 14.40
N SER A 115 26.31 -4.36 15.63
CA SER A 115 26.94 -5.46 16.35
C SER A 115 26.64 -6.85 15.79
N THR A 116 25.50 -7.07 15.13
CA THR A 116 25.10 -8.39 14.61
C THR A 116 25.82 -8.71 13.30
N ARG A 117 25.96 -7.70 12.41
CA ARG A 117 26.65 -7.86 11.11
C ARG A 117 28.16 -8.08 11.26
N LYS A 118 28.81 -7.36 12.19
CA LYS A 118 30.27 -7.46 12.42
C LYS A 118 30.71 -8.74 13.15
N ARG A 119 29.85 -9.36 13.96
CA ARG A 119 30.23 -10.53 14.78
C ARG A 119 30.12 -11.88 14.05
N LEU A 120 29.17 -12.02 13.13
CA LEU A 120 28.80 -13.35 12.61
C LEU A 120 29.18 -13.57 11.14
N GLY A 121 29.54 -12.53 10.37
CA GLY A 121 29.72 -12.67 8.92
C GLY A 121 28.48 -13.22 8.19
N ALA A 122 27.32 -13.21 8.87
CA ALA A 122 26.10 -13.84 8.44
C ALA A 122 25.08 -12.79 8.02
N ASN A 123 24.50 -12.98 6.85
CA ASN A 123 23.40 -12.16 6.35
C ASN A 123 22.11 -12.56 7.07
N ILE A 124 21.38 -11.59 7.62
CA ILE A 124 20.07 -11.82 8.24
C ILE A 124 19.02 -11.82 7.12
N PHE A 125 18.48 -13.00 6.81
CA PHE A 125 17.34 -13.12 5.92
C PHE A 125 16.07 -13.28 6.76
N PRO A 126 15.12 -12.32 6.72
CA PRO A 126 13.85 -12.51 7.40
C PRO A 126 13.09 -13.69 6.77
N LEU A 127 12.69 -14.66 7.59
CA LEU A 127 11.86 -15.81 7.14
C LEU A 127 10.48 -15.36 6.65
N LEU A 128 9.97 -14.24 7.17
CA LEU A 128 8.71 -13.61 6.78
C LEU A 128 8.97 -12.13 6.48
N SER A 129 8.60 -11.67 5.29
CA SER A 129 8.74 -10.28 4.85
C SER A 129 7.57 -9.39 5.28
N ALA A 130 6.42 -9.99 5.62
CA ALA A 130 5.23 -9.29 6.06
C ALA A 130 4.37 -10.17 6.97
N ILE A 131 3.53 -9.53 7.79
CA ILE A 131 2.58 -10.19 8.68
C ILE A 131 1.16 -9.68 8.40
N GLU A 132 0.18 -10.57 8.51
CA GLU A 132 -1.22 -10.15 8.50
C GLU A 132 -1.61 -9.64 9.89
N VAL A 133 -2.15 -8.43 9.92
CA VAL A 133 -2.65 -7.77 11.14
C VAL A 133 -4.11 -7.44 10.93
N GLU A 134 -4.95 -7.81 11.90
CA GLU A 134 -6.35 -7.39 11.96
C GLU A 134 -6.45 -6.17 12.88
N SER A 135 -6.76 -5.00 12.32
CA SER A 135 -6.87 -3.75 13.08
C SER A 135 -7.92 -2.84 12.49
N LEU A 136 -8.34 -1.82 13.26
CA LEU A 136 -9.13 -0.73 12.71
C LEU A 136 -8.27 0.07 11.73
N PRO A 137 -8.81 0.55 10.59
CA PRO A 137 -8.05 1.31 9.61
C PRO A 137 -7.30 2.53 10.17
N ALA A 138 -7.82 3.13 11.25
CA ALA A 138 -7.21 4.28 11.91
C ALA A 138 -6.02 3.91 12.84
N GLU A 139 -5.88 2.65 13.23
CA GLU A 139 -4.86 2.18 14.18
C GLU A 139 -3.78 1.31 13.50
N ILE A 140 -3.80 1.23 12.18
CA ILE A 140 -2.81 0.46 11.41
C ILE A 140 -1.40 1.01 11.71
N PRO A 141 -0.48 0.22 12.27
CA PRO A 141 0.90 0.65 12.44
C PRO A 141 1.61 0.64 11.07
N PRO A 142 2.43 1.66 10.75
CA PRO A 142 3.08 1.77 9.45
C PRO A 142 4.16 0.70 9.20
N ALA A 143 4.75 0.16 10.27
CA ALA A 143 5.69 -0.95 10.18
C ALA A 143 5.80 -1.70 11.51
N TYR A 144 5.93 -3.02 11.45
CA TYR A 144 6.32 -3.83 12.61
C TYR A 144 7.85 -3.92 12.68
N ARG A 145 8.42 -3.48 13.80
CA ARG A 145 9.88 -3.51 14.07
C ARG A 145 10.21 -4.70 14.96
N SER A 146 10.84 -5.73 14.39
CA SER A 146 11.41 -6.81 15.19
C SER A 146 12.83 -6.42 15.63
N ARG A 147 13.12 -6.58 16.93
CA ARG A 147 14.48 -6.46 17.48
C ARG A 147 15.03 -7.88 17.60
N SER A 148 16.10 -8.21 16.87
CA SER A 148 16.84 -9.44 17.14
C SER A 148 17.49 -9.29 18.53
N ALA A 149 17.12 -10.14 19.48
CA ALA A 149 17.78 -10.15 20.79
C ALA A 149 19.29 -10.40 20.59
N PRO A 150 20.18 -9.72 21.33
CA PRO A 150 21.57 -10.13 21.38
C PRO A 150 21.58 -11.54 21.97
N ASP A 151 22.06 -12.48 21.17
CA ASP A 151 22.48 -13.82 21.59
C ASP A 151 23.29 -13.70 22.89
N GLN A 152 22.64 -13.95 24.03
CA GLN A 152 23.32 -14.08 25.31
C GLN A 152 23.98 -15.45 25.25
N GLY A 153 25.28 -15.43 24.94
CA GLY A 153 26.08 -16.62 24.72
C GLY A 153 25.78 -17.68 25.78
N SER A 154 25.32 -18.84 25.31
CA SER A 154 25.32 -20.06 26.10
C SER A 154 26.76 -20.31 26.53
N ARG A 155 27.01 -20.15 27.83
CA ARG A 155 28.15 -20.80 28.50
C ARG A 155 27.86 -22.27 28.68
#